data_AF-A0A074YYP0-F1
#
_entry.id   AF-A0A074YYP0-F1
#
_cell.length_a   1.000
_cell.length_b   1.000
_cell.length_c   1.000
_cell.angle_alpha   90.00
_cell.angle_beta   90.00
_cell.angle_gamma   90.00
#
_symmetry.space_group_name_H-M   'P 1'
#
loop_
_entity.id
_entity.type
_entity.pdbx_description
1 polymer ?
#
loop_
_entity_poly.entity_id
_entity_poly.type
_entity_poly.pdbx_seq_one_letter_code
_entity_poly.pdbx_strand_id
1 'polypeptide(L)'
;MVLHWDGHLFIADTFVNVPSGFYRKDRPKGTTSFSFMWSIPNMIPLPPDTIHAMWKAVEPYDFTATHGLFPGWDIRDENVKKSVLESMKIQVRNQGFAAHALLDEE
;
A
#
# COMPACT_ATOMS: atom_id res chain seq x y z
N MET A 1 1.57 2.95 -11.83
CA MET A 1 0.35 3.63 -12.31
C MET A 1 -0.84 3.06 -11.55
N VAL A 2 -1.81 3.89 -11.14
CA VAL A 2 -3.07 3.46 -10.52
C VAL A 2 -4.24 4.08 -11.26
N LEU A 3 -5.41 3.45 -11.20
CA LEU A 3 -6.67 3.99 -11.70
C LEU A 3 -7.69 3.97 -10.55
N HIS A 4 -8.36 5.09 -10.31
CA HIS A 4 -9.51 5.17 -9.41
C HIS A 4 -10.80 5.22 -10.23
N TRP A 5 -11.78 4.39 -9.89
CA TRP A 5 -13.10 4.39 -10.51
C TRP A 5 -14.16 3.87 -9.54
N ASP A 6 -15.21 4.65 -9.31
CA ASP A 6 -16.40 4.25 -8.55
C ASP A 6 -16.09 3.62 -7.17
N GLY A 7 -15.18 4.21 -6.40
CA GLY A 7 -14.79 3.68 -5.08
C GLY A 7 -13.83 2.48 -5.13
N HIS A 8 -13.31 2.13 -6.30
CA HIS A 8 -12.33 1.07 -6.51
C HIS A 8 -10.99 1.65 -6.94
N LEU A 9 -9.90 1.12 -6.39
CA LEU A 9 -8.53 1.47 -6.77
C LEU A 9 -7.86 0.29 -7.46
N PHE A 10 -7.58 0.45 -8.76
CA PHE A 10 -6.83 -0.51 -9.55
C PHE A 10 -5.33 -0.21 -9.43
N ILE A 11 -4.58 -1.19 -8.96
CA ILE A 11 -3.15 -1.09 -8.65
C ILE A 11 -2.33 -2.02 -9.54
N ALA A 12 -1.02 -1.76 -9.64
CA ALA A 12 -0.11 -2.45 -10.56
C ALA A 12 1.14 -2.97 -9.83
N ASP A 13 2.10 -3.53 -10.57
CA ASP A 13 3.34 -4.10 -10.07
C ASP A 13 4.13 -3.23 -9.06
N THR A 14 4.11 -1.90 -9.21
CA THR A 14 4.80 -0.99 -8.28
C THR A 14 4.10 -0.86 -6.92
N PHE A 15 2.80 -1.15 -6.87
CA PHE A 15 1.94 -1.05 -5.69
C PHE A 15 1.10 -2.32 -5.63
N VAL A 16 1.62 -3.33 -4.95
CA VAL A 16 1.04 -4.67 -4.97
C VAL A 16 0.50 -5.04 -3.61
N ASN A 17 -0.65 -5.68 -3.58
CA ASN A 17 -1.18 -6.33 -2.39
C ASN A 17 -0.40 -7.62 -2.09
N VAL A 18 -0.22 -7.93 -0.81
CA VAL A 18 0.51 -9.13 -0.35
C VAL A 18 -0.42 -10.08 0.40
N PRO A 19 -0.08 -11.38 0.56
CA PRO A 19 -0.97 -12.36 1.19
C PRO A 19 -1.54 -11.98 2.56
N SER A 20 -0.78 -11.24 3.37
CA SER A 20 -1.22 -10.73 4.67
C SER A 20 -2.31 -9.65 4.59
N GLY A 21 -2.58 -9.10 3.40
CA GLY A 21 -3.69 -8.17 3.16
C GLY A 21 -5.06 -8.86 3.07
N PHE A 22 -5.10 -10.16 2.77
CA PHE A 22 -6.35 -10.92 2.60
C PHE A 22 -6.97 -11.37 3.91
N TYR A 23 -6.14 -11.56 4.94
CA TYR A 23 -6.57 -11.99 6.26
C TYR A 23 -6.06 -11.04 7.34
N ARG A 24 -6.99 -10.32 7.96
CA ARG A 24 -6.66 -9.23 8.90
C ARG A 24 -6.85 -9.60 10.37
N LYS A 25 -7.43 -10.76 10.65
CA LYS A 25 -7.70 -11.21 12.01
C LYS A 25 -6.40 -11.71 12.68
N ASP A 26 -6.20 -11.32 13.94
CA ASP A 26 -5.07 -11.75 14.79
C ASP A 26 -3.67 -11.53 14.17
N ARG A 27 -3.51 -10.52 13.32
CA ARG A 27 -2.21 -10.22 12.69
C ARG A 27 -1.23 -9.56 13.67
N PRO A 28 0.06 -9.91 13.64
CA PRO A 28 1.08 -9.19 14.40
C PRO A 28 1.08 -7.68 14.09
N LYS A 29 1.46 -6.87 15.08
CA LYS A 29 1.65 -5.43 14.87
C LYS A 29 2.77 -5.20 13.85
N GLY A 30 2.55 -4.28 12.91
CA GLY A 30 3.52 -4.00 11.84
C GLY A 30 3.44 -4.95 10.64
N THR A 31 2.43 -5.81 10.55
CA THR A 31 2.18 -6.61 9.35
C THR A 31 1.56 -5.75 8.25
N THR A 32 2.24 -5.71 7.10
CA THR A 32 1.78 -4.97 5.92
C THR A 32 0.61 -5.66 5.19
N SER A 33 -0.21 -4.91 4.46
CA SER A 33 -1.18 -5.42 3.49
C SER A 33 -0.75 -5.18 2.04
N PHE A 34 0.21 -4.27 1.81
CA PHE A 34 0.70 -3.87 0.50
C PHE A 34 2.22 -3.67 0.48
N SER A 35 2.86 -3.84 -0.68
CA SER A 35 4.28 -3.59 -0.85
C SER A 35 4.53 -2.66 -2.04
N PHE A 36 5.61 -1.89 -1.93
CA PHE A 36 5.95 -0.83 -2.88
C PHE A 36 7.36 -1.05 -3.42
N MET A 37 7.49 -1.42 -4.69
CA MET A 37 8.75 -1.87 -5.28
C MET A 37 8.94 -1.32 -6.70
N TRP A 38 10.17 -1.06 -7.11
CA TRP A 38 10.48 -0.87 -8.54
C TRP A 38 10.29 -2.18 -9.32
N SER A 39 10.53 -3.31 -8.65
CA SER A 39 10.43 -4.64 -9.26
C SER A 39 10.14 -5.67 -8.17
N ILE A 40 8.95 -6.26 -8.20
CA ILE A 40 8.59 -7.39 -7.32
C ILE A 40 9.49 -8.61 -7.60
N PRO A 41 9.73 -9.03 -8.86
CA PRO A 41 10.56 -10.21 -9.12
C PRO A 41 11.99 -10.10 -8.59
N ASN A 42 12.55 -8.89 -8.61
CA ASN A 42 13.91 -8.62 -8.13
C ASN A 42 13.96 -8.09 -6.69
N MET A 43 12.80 -7.94 -6.03
CA MET A 43 12.67 -7.41 -4.66
C MET A 43 13.36 -6.05 -4.45
N ILE A 44 13.29 -5.16 -5.45
CA ILE A 44 13.93 -3.83 -5.39
C ILE A 44 12.93 -2.83 -4.80
N PRO A 45 13.12 -2.31 -3.58
CA PRO A 45 12.16 -1.43 -2.93
C PRO A 45 12.17 -0.02 -3.52
N LEU A 46 11.03 0.68 -3.43
CA LEU A 46 10.99 2.13 -3.68
C LEU A 46 11.65 2.90 -2.52
N PRO A 47 12.32 4.03 -2.80
CA PRO A 47 12.79 4.93 -1.75
C PRO A 47 11.62 5.67 -1.07
N PRO A 48 11.77 6.13 0.18
CA PRO A 48 10.71 6.77 0.96
C PRO A 48 10.03 7.96 0.26
N ASP A 49 10.80 8.84 -0.38
CA ASP A 49 10.27 10.01 -1.08
C ASP A 49 9.32 9.60 -2.21
N THR A 50 9.64 8.52 -2.94
CA THR A 50 8.77 7.98 -3.98
C THR A 50 7.49 7.39 -3.39
N ILE A 51 7.59 6.66 -2.27
CA ILE A 51 6.40 6.13 -1.57
C ILE A 51 5.51 7.28 -1.08
N HIS A 52 6.10 8.38 -0.60
CA HIS A 52 5.35 9.55 -0.16
C HIS A 52 4.67 10.29 -1.32
N ALA A 53 5.36 10.46 -2.44
CA ALA A 53 4.74 10.99 -3.65
C ALA A 53 3.57 10.12 -4.13
N MET A 54 3.69 8.79 -4.02
CA MET A 54 2.58 7.87 -4.31
C MET A 54 1.40 8.07 -3.33
N TRP A 55 1.67 8.23 -2.03
CA TRP A 55 0.62 8.56 -1.07
C TRP A 55 -0.12 9.84 -1.48
N LYS A 56 0.60 10.93 -1.76
CA LYS A 56 -0.01 12.20 -2.19
C LYS A 56 -0.84 12.10 -3.46
N ALA A 57 -0.53 11.16 -4.35
CA ALA A 57 -1.33 10.90 -5.54
C ALA A 57 -2.63 10.12 -5.23
N VAL A 58 -2.64 9.27 -4.18
CA VAL A 58 -3.78 8.40 -3.83
C VAL A 58 -4.67 9.02 -2.74
N GLU A 59 -4.09 9.82 -1.84
CA GLU A 59 -4.73 10.49 -0.71
C GLU A 59 -6.06 11.19 -1.05
N PRO A 60 -6.22 11.91 -2.17
CA PRO A 60 -7.47 12.62 -2.47
C PRO A 60 -8.66 11.72 -2.81
N TYR A 61 -8.43 10.44 -3.11
CA TYR A 61 -9.46 9.53 -3.59
C TYR A 61 -9.96 8.63 -2.47
N ASP A 62 -11.27 8.44 -2.39
CA ASP A 62 -11.89 7.50 -1.46
C ASP A 62 -12.20 6.19 -2.16
N PHE A 63 -11.78 5.08 -1.56
CA PHE A 63 -11.97 3.75 -2.10
C PHE A 63 -12.09 2.72 -0.99
N THR A 64 -12.94 1.72 -1.23
CA THR A 64 -13.23 0.60 -0.32
C THR A 64 -12.78 -0.74 -0.89
N ALA A 65 -12.19 -0.71 -2.09
CA ALA A 65 -11.65 -1.89 -2.74
C ALA A 65 -10.35 -1.60 -3.48
N THR A 66 -9.45 -2.58 -3.51
CA THR A 66 -8.27 -2.59 -4.39
C THR A 66 -8.25 -3.82 -5.29
N HIS A 67 -7.88 -3.62 -6.56
CA HIS A 67 -7.77 -4.67 -7.57
C HIS A 67 -6.35 -4.71 -8.13
N GLY A 68 -5.70 -5.87 -8.03
CA GLY A 68 -4.28 -6.02 -8.38
C GLY A 68 -4.02 -7.01 -9.51
N LEU A 69 -2.76 -7.44 -9.58
CA LEU A 69 -2.22 -8.27 -10.65
C LEU A 69 -2.81 -9.68 -10.74
N PHE A 70 -3.26 -10.25 -9.61
CA PHE A 70 -3.64 -11.65 -9.51
C PHE A 70 -5.15 -11.83 -9.32
N PRO A 71 -5.81 -12.72 -10.09
CA PRO A 71 -7.21 -13.07 -9.86
C PRO A 71 -7.46 -13.58 -8.44
N GLY A 72 -8.55 -13.12 -7.82
CA GLY A 72 -8.93 -13.53 -6.45
C GLY A 72 -8.14 -12.83 -5.34
N TRP A 73 -7.21 -11.94 -5.68
CA TRP A 73 -6.42 -11.18 -4.72
C TRP A 73 -7.01 -9.78 -4.43
N ASP A 74 -8.28 -9.56 -4.72
CA ASP A 74 -8.96 -8.32 -4.38
C ASP A 74 -9.03 -8.14 -2.86
N ILE A 75 -8.83 -6.90 -2.39
CA ILE A 75 -9.10 -6.54 -1.00
C ILE A 75 -10.32 -5.63 -1.00
N ARG A 76 -11.38 -6.03 -0.30
CA ARG A 76 -12.61 -5.26 -0.09
C ARG A 76 -12.77 -4.98 1.41
N ASP A 77 -12.59 -3.72 1.80
CA ASP A 77 -12.63 -3.28 3.19
C ASP A 77 -12.84 -1.75 3.25
N GLU A 78 -13.76 -1.28 4.09
CA GLU A 78 -14.04 0.15 4.28
C GLU A 78 -12.81 0.95 4.75
N ASN A 79 -11.84 0.29 5.38
CA ASN A 79 -10.59 0.86 5.88
C ASN A 79 -9.39 0.47 4.99
N VAL A 80 -9.59 0.05 3.74
CA VAL A 80 -8.48 -0.33 2.86
C VAL A 80 -7.51 0.82 2.62
N LYS A 81 -8.00 2.06 2.47
CA LYS A 81 -7.16 3.27 2.34
C LYS A 81 -6.21 3.46 3.51
N LYS A 82 -6.68 3.30 4.75
CA LYS A 82 -5.82 3.31 5.94
C LYS A 82 -4.77 2.21 5.89
N SER A 83 -5.13 1.04 5.36
CA SER A 83 -4.20 -0.09 5.23
C SER A 83 -3.11 0.17 4.19
N VAL A 84 -3.41 0.95 3.14
CA VAL A 84 -2.41 1.43 2.17
C VAL A 84 -1.40 2.32 2.89
N LEU A 85 -1.87 3.37 3.56
CA LEU A 85 -1.00 4.31 4.28
C LEU A 85 -0.16 3.60 5.36
N GLU A 86 -0.78 2.74 6.17
CA GLU A 86 -0.05 2.01 7.20
C GLU A 86 1.01 1.08 6.60
N SER A 87 0.73 0.43 5.46
CA SER A 87 1.72 -0.39 4.75
C SER A 87 2.90 0.45 4.26
N MET A 88 2.63 1.65 3.75
CA MET A 88 3.67 2.60 3.32
C MET A 88 4.55 3.02 4.50
N LYS A 89 3.95 3.39 5.64
CA LYS A 89 4.66 3.76 6.86
C LYS A 89 5.49 2.60 7.42
N ILE A 90 4.92 1.39 7.45
CA ILE A 90 5.64 0.17 7.88
C ILE A 90 6.88 -0.03 7.02
N GLN A 91 6.76 0.08 5.69
CA GLN A 91 7.89 -0.10 4.79
C GLN A 91 8.96 0.97 5.02
N VAL A 92 8.59 2.25 5.09
CA VAL A 92 9.54 3.36 5.32
C VAL A 92 10.27 3.26 6.66
N ARG A 93 9.56 2.88 7.75
CA ARG A 93 10.20 2.61 9.05
C ARG A 93 11.21 1.48 8.95
N ASN A 94 10.87 0.37 8.29
CA ASN A 94 11.75 -0.78 8.15
C ASN A 94 12.91 -0.55 7.15
N GLN A 95 12.84 0.49 6.31
CA GLN A 95 13.97 0.98 5.52
C GLN A 95 14.95 1.83 6.33
N GLY A 96 14.67 2.11 7.61
CA GLY A 96 15.55 2.86 8.51
C GLY A 96 15.24 4.36 8.65
N PHE A 97 14.15 4.84 8.06
CA PHE A 97 13.79 6.25 8.07
C PHE A 97 12.82 6.56 9.20
N ALA A 98 13.33 6.88 10.39
CA ALA A 98 12.53 7.08 11.60
C ALA A 98 11.76 8.41 11.67
N ALA A 99 12.15 9.42 10.87
CA ALA A 99 11.60 10.78 10.94
C ALA A 99 11.21 11.33 9.54
N HIS A 100 10.78 10.44 8.64
CA HIS A 100 10.34 10.83 7.31
C HIS A 100 8.92 11.41 7.33
N ALA A 101 8.64 12.47 6.57
CA ALA A 101 7.35 13.20 6.59
C ALA A 101 6.12 12.31 6.33
N LEU A 102 6.24 11.29 5.48
CA LEU A 102 5.20 10.25 5.28
C LEU A 102 4.70 9.61 6.60
N LEU A 103 5.53 9.54 7.64
CA LEU A 103 5.15 8.93 8.91
C LEU A 103 4.12 9.76 9.69
N ASP A 104 4.00 11.04 9.36
CA ASP A 104 3.10 12.02 10.00
C ASP A 104 1.77 12.19 9.25
N GLU A 105 1.60 11.54 8.10
CA GLU A 105 0.36 11.54 7.30
C GLU A 105 -0.79 10.79 8.00
N GLU A 106 -2.06 11.10 7.70
CA GLU A 106 -3.25 10.46 8.32
C GLU A 106 -4.21 9.81 7.30
#